data_AF-A0A7S3AJT5-F1
#
_entry.id   AF-A0A7S3AJT5-F1
#
_cell.length_a   1.000
_cell.length_b   1.000
_cell.length_c   1.000
_cell.angle_alpha   90.00
_cell.angle_beta   90.00
_cell.angle_gamma   90.00
#
_symmetry.space_group_name_H-M   'P 1'
#
loop_
_entity.id
_entity.type
_entity.pdbx_description
1 polymer ?
#
loop_
_entity_poly.entity_id
_entity_poly.type
_entity_poly.pdbx_seq_one_letter_code
_entity_poly.pdbx_strand_id
1 'polypeptide(L)'
;MVVWGPFAERIQGQMILAPLTRGGNLPFRRLCAAYGMEVSMGEMVFARHLLKGDPRERARLRRASTEAFFGVQIATNCEEEGRKAIALAAEEGADWVDLNC
;
A
#
# COMPACT_ATOMS: atom_id res chain seq x y z
N MET A 1 -10.07 9.93 5.67
CA MET A 1 -8.60 9.98 5.64
C MET A 1 -8.16 11.30 6.27
N VAL A 2 -7.66 11.28 7.51
CA VAL A 2 -7.07 12.47 8.16
C VAL A 2 -5.56 12.37 7.95
N VAL A 3 -4.98 13.38 7.31
CA VAL A 3 -3.60 13.35 6.80
C VAL A 3 -2.81 14.45 7.50
N TRP A 4 -1.66 14.14 8.09
CA TRP A 4 -0.84 15.12 8.81
C TRP A 4 0.46 15.43 8.05
N GLY A 5 0.80 16.72 7.96
CA GLY A 5 2.11 17.22 7.53
C GLY A 5 2.56 16.78 6.12
N PRO A 6 3.79 16.28 5.95
CA PRO A 6 4.42 16.03 4.64
C PRO A 6 3.66 15.09 3.70
N PHE A 7 2.89 14.13 4.24
CA PHE A 7 2.10 13.21 3.41
C PHE A 7 0.92 13.94 2.75
N ALA A 8 0.26 14.87 3.46
CA ALA A 8 -0.85 15.64 2.92
C ALA A 8 -0.41 16.52 1.74
N GLU A 9 0.74 17.19 1.88
CA GLU A 9 1.37 17.97 0.81
C GLU A 9 1.73 17.08 -0.39
N ARG A 10 2.23 15.86 -0.15
CA ARG A 10 2.63 14.92 -1.21
C ARG A 10 1.46 14.45 -2.08
N ILE A 11 0.25 14.34 -1.52
CA ILE A 11 -0.94 13.83 -2.22
C ILE A 11 -1.95 14.91 -2.60
N GLN A 12 -1.72 16.17 -2.24
CA GLN A 12 -2.65 17.26 -2.55
C GLN A 12 -2.77 17.46 -4.07
N GLY A 13 -4.00 17.41 -4.59
CA GLY A 13 -4.27 17.52 -6.03
C GLY A 13 -3.90 16.28 -6.85
N GLN A 14 -3.41 15.22 -6.20
CA GLN A 14 -3.01 13.98 -6.86
C GLN A 14 -4.17 13.00 -6.98
N MET A 15 -4.20 12.27 -8.09
CA MET A 15 -5.09 11.13 -8.26
C MET A 15 -4.43 9.89 -7.63
N ILE A 16 -5.15 9.24 -6.72
CA ILE A 16 -4.71 8.02 -6.05
C ILE A 16 -5.33 6.82 -6.77
N LEU A 17 -4.51 5.86 -7.19
CA LEU A 17 -5.03 4.57 -7.63
C LEU A 17 -5.64 3.83 -6.44
N ALA A 18 -6.95 3.60 -6.48
CA ALA A 18 -7.66 2.90 -5.42
C ALA A 18 -7.13 1.46 -5.22
N PRO A 19 -7.16 0.93 -3.99
CA PRO A 19 -6.86 -0.48 -3.73
C PRO A 19 -7.97 -1.37 -4.31
N LEU A 20 -7.62 -2.21 -5.28
CA LEU A 20 -8.55 -3.10 -5.99
C LEU A 20 -8.20 -4.56 -5.70
N THR A 21 -8.93 -5.23 -4.81
CA THR A 21 -8.69 -6.65 -4.55
C THR A 21 -9.02 -7.48 -5.79
N ARG A 22 -8.09 -8.34 -6.23
CA ARG A 22 -8.11 -9.15 -7.47
C ARG A 22 -7.98 -8.34 -8.77
N GLY A 23 -7.48 -7.11 -8.70
CA GLY A 23 -7.29 -6.25 -9.88
C GLY A 23 -6.13 -5.26 -9.78
N GLY A 24 -5.74 -4.87 -8.56
CA GLY A 24 -4.71 -3.86 -8.27
C GLY A 24 -3.30 -4.42 -8.11
N ASN A 25 -2.98 -5.51 -8.80
CA ASN A 25 -1.69 -6.20 -8.68
C ASN A 25 -0.53 -5.42 -9.32
N LEU A 26 0.71 -5.85 -9.05
CA LEU A 26 1.92 -5.14 -9.48
C LEU A 26 1.97 -4.87 -11.01
N PRO A 27 1.66 -5.82 -11.92
CA PRO A 27 1.57 -5.53 -13.35
C PRO A 27 0.57 -4.41 -13.71
N PHE A 28 -0.61 -4.41 -13.11
CA PHE A 28 -1.62 -3.38 -13.37
C PHE A 28 -1.13 -2.00 -12.90
N ARG A 29 -0.57 -1.91 -11.69
CA ARG A 29 -0.04 -0.63 -11.18
C ARG A 29 1.11 -0.09 -12.01
N ARG A 30 1.98 -0.97 -12.54
CA ARG A 30 3.03 -0.59 -13.50
C ARG A 30 2.47 0.02 -14.77
N LEU A 31 1.38 -0.55 -15.29
CA LEU A 31 0.69 0.01 -16.45
C LEU A 31 0.13 1.40 -16.11
N CYS A 32 -0.55 1.55 -14.97
CA CYS A 32 -1.05 2.85 -14.52
C CYS A 32 0.09 3.89 -14.38
N ALA A 33 1.25 3.50 -13.84
CA ALA A 33 2.42 4.37 -13.75
C ALA A 33 2.91 4.84 -15.13
N ALA A 34 2.91 3.95 -16.13
CA ALA A 34 3.24 4.31 -17.51
C ALA A 34 2.26 5.33 -18.13
N TYR A 35 1.04 5.45 -17.59
CA TYR A 35 0.04 6.45 -17.96
C TYR A 35 0.04 7.69 -17.06
N GLY A 36 1.07 7.89 -16.24
CA GLY A 36 1.24 9.12 -15.44
C GLY A 36 0.60 9.09 -14.05
N MET A 37 0.24 7.91 -13.54
CA MET A 37 -0.19 7.77 -12.15
C MET A 37 1.00 7.98 -11.19
N GLU A 38 0.86 8.93 -10.26
CA GLU A 38 1.92 9.30 -9.31
C GLU A 38 1.76 8.61 -7.94
N VAL A 39 0.52 8.39 -7.48
CA VAL A 39 0.21 7.82 -6.17
C VAL A 39 -0.50 6.48 -6.35
N SER A 40 0.18 5.41 -5.95
CA SER A 40 -0.27 4.03 -6.09
C SER A 40 -0.61 3.41 -4.75
N MET A 41 -1.49 2.40 -4.77
CA MET A 41 -1.81 1.56 -3.63
C MET A 41 -1.81 0.09 -4.06
N GLY A 42 -1.18 -0.77 -3.27
CA GLY A 42 -1.27 -2.22 -3.43
C GLY A 42 -2.67 -2.79 -3.16
N GLU A 43 -2.85 -4.07 -3.48
CA GLU A 43 -4.04 -4.79 -3.00
C GLU A 43 -4.03 -4.87 -1.47
N MET A 44 -5.23 -4.99 -0.87
CA MET A 44 -5.38 -5.11 0.57
C MET A 44 -4.58 -6.30 1.14
N VAL A 45 -3.91 -6.07 2.26
CA VAL A 45 -3.13 -7.08 2.99
C VAL A 45 -3.80 -7.39 4.32
N PHE A 46 -3.96 -8.68 4.64
CA PHE A 46 -4.43 -9.09 5.96
C PHE A 46 -3.24 -9.17 6.94
N ALA A 47 -3.19 -8.29 7.93
CA ALA A 47 -2.07 -8.20 8.88
C ALA A 47 -1.70 -9.55 9.49
N ARG A 48 -2.69 -10.31 9.96
CA ARG A 48 -2.51 -11.64 10.54
C ARG A 48 -1.80 -12.63 9.62
N HIS A 49 -2.14 -12.63 8.33
CA HIS A 49 -1.57 -13.57 7.36
C HIS A 49 -0.18 -13.12 6.90
N LEU A 50 0.02 -11.81 6.74
CA LEU A 50 1.33 -11.23 6.48
C LEU A 50 2.33 -11.61 7.57
N LEU A 51 1.96 -11.44 8.84
CA LEU A 51 2.83 -11.72 9.99
C LEU A 51 3.10 -13.22 10.20
N LYS A 52 2.23 -14.10 9.66
CA LYS A 52 2.47 -15.54 9.60
C LYS A 52 3.36 -15.96 8.42
N GLY A 53 3.81 -15.01 7.60
CA GLY A 53 4.67 -15.28 6.46
C GLY A 53 3.96 -15.81 5.23
N ASP A 54 2.66 -15.54 5.04
CA ASP A 54 1.97 -15.91 3.80
C ASP A 54 2.67 -15.23 2.60
N PRO A 55 3.24 -16.00 1.65
CA PRO A 55 4.00 -15.44 0.54
C PRO A 55 3.14 -14.59 -0.40
N ARG A 56 1.82 -14.82 -0.46
CA ARG A 56 0.90 -14.02 -1.28
C ARG A 56 0.69 -12.64 -0.67
N GLU A 57 0.54 -12.57 0.65
CA GLU A 57 0.46 -11.29 1.37
C GLU A 57 1.79 -10.52 1.24
N ARG A 58 2.92 -11.22 1.39
CA ARG A 58 4.24 -10.60 1.20
C ARG A 58 4.45 -10.08 -0.22
N ALA A 59 3.94 -10.77 -1.24
CA ALA A 59 4.02 -10.30 -2.62
C ALA A 59 3.27 -8.99 -2.87
N ARG A 60 2.24 -8.65 -2.07
CA ARG A 60 1.49 -7.39 -2.19
C ARG A 60 2.27 -6.17 -1.68
N LEU A 61 3.29 -6.37 -0.85
CA LEU A 61 4.17 -5.31 -0.38
C LEU A 61 5.21 -4.86 -1.43
N ARG A 62 5.32 -5.58 -2.56
CA ARG A 62 6.33 -5.29 -3.57
C ARG A 62 5.99 -4.01 -4.34
N ARG A 63 6.95 -3.09 -4.34
CA ARG A 63 7.00 -1.89 -5.19
C ARG A 63 7.70 -2.19 -6.53
N ALA A 64 7.20 -1.61 -7.62
CA ALA A 64 7.91 -1.49 -8.89
C ALA A 64 8.78 -0.24 -8.89
N SER A 65 9.92 -0.29 -9.58
CA SER A 65 10.81 0.87 -9.77
C SER A 65 10.15 2.05 -10.49
N THR A 66 9.04 1.82 -11.19
CA THR A 66 8.25 2.85 -11.88
C THR A 66 7.22 3.53 -10.99
N GLU A 67 6.95 3.02 -9.79
CA GLU A 67 6.02 3.64 -8.85
C GLU A 67 6.74 4.77 -8.11
N ALA A 68 6.26 6.01 -8.27
CA ALA A 68 6.86 7.19 -7.64
C ALA A 68 6.53 7.29 -6.15
N PHE A 69 5.29 6.95 -5.77
CA PHE A 69 4.81 6.96 -4.40
C PHE A 69 3.85 5.79 -4.17
N PHE A 70 4.28 4.81 -3.38
CA PHE A 70 3.62 3.51 -3.22
C PHE A 70 3.08 3.31 -1.81
N GLY A 71 1.79 2.97 -1.72
CA GLY A 71 1.10 2.69 -0.47
C GLY A 71 0.73 1.23 -0.31
N VAL A 72 0.56 0.82 0.94
CA VAL A 72 0.00 -0.49 1.31
C VAL A 72 -1.30 -0.27 2.10
N GLN A 73 -2.36 -0.97 1.72
CA GLN A 73 -3.60 -1.01 2.49
C GLN A 73 -3.60 -2.23 3.42
N ILE A 74 -3.79 -2.01 4.72
CA ILE A 74 -3.77 -3.05 5.75
C ILE A 74 -5.17 -3.24 6.34
N ALA A 75 -5.63 -4.49 6.37
CA ALA A 75 -6.81 -4.90 7.11
C ALA A 75 -6.40 -5.66 8.38
N THR A 76 -6.96 -5.24 9.51
CA THR A 76 -6.72 -5.86 10.82
C THR A 76 -7.89 -5.57 11.76
N ASN A 77 -8.15 -6.48 12.70
CA ASN A 77 -9.01 -6.25 13.86
C ASN A 77 -8.23 -6.34 15.18
N CYS A 78 -6.90 -6.40 15.12
CA CYS A 78 -5.99 -6.44 16.26
C CYS A 78 -4.96 -5.32 16.12
N GLU A 79 -4.90 -4.43 17.11
CA GLU A 79 -3.99 -3.27 17.10
C GLU A 79 -2.52 -3.71 16.98
N GLU A 80 -2.11 -4.70 17.77
CA GLU A 80 -0.73 -5.18 17.79
C GLU A 80 -0.31 -5.80 16.46
N GLU A 81 -1.19 -6.58 15.81
CA GLU A 81 -0.94 -7.10 14.46
C GLU A 81 -0.86 -5.96 13.45
N GLY A 82 -1.74 -4.96 13.57
CA GLY A 82 -1.72 -3.76 12.73
C GLY A 82 -0.40 -3.02 12.81
N ARG A 83 0.08 -2.71 14.02
CA ARG A 83 1.35 -2.01 14.24
C ARG A 83 2.54 -2.74 13.64
N LYS A 84 2.62 -4.06 13.84
CA LYS A 84 3.68 -4.90 13.26
C LYS A 84 3.61 -4.96 11.74
N ALA A 85 2.41 -5.08 11.18
CA ALA A 85 2.22 -5.08 9.73
C ALA A 85 2.60 -3.73 9.09
N ILE A 86 2.27 -2.61 9.74
CA ILE A 86 2.69 -1.26 9.30
C ILE A 86 4.21 -1.13 9.28
N ALA A 87 4.89 -1.54 10.36
CA ALA A 87 6.35 -1.50 10.43
C ALA A 87 6.99 -2.34 9.31
N LEU A 88 6.46 -3.54 9.08
CA LEU A 88 6.91 -4.43 8.03
C LEU A 88 6.68 -3.87 6.62
N ALA A 89 5.56 -3.20 6.38
CA ALA A 89 5.30 -2.53 5.11
C ALA A 89 6.30 -1.40 4.84
N ALA A 90 6.65 -0.61 5.87
CA ALA A 90 7.68 0.42 5.77
C ALA A 90 9.07 -0.17 5.48
N GLU A 91 9.45 -1.27 6.14
CA GLU A 91 10.69 -2.01 5.87
C GLU A 91 10.77 -2.53 4.42
N GLU A 92 9.63 -2.91 3.84
CA GLU A 92 9.52 -3.35 2.44
C GLU A 92 9.43 -2.19 1.43
N GLY A 93 9.52 -0.94 1.89
CA GLY A 93 9.60 0.24 1.04
C GLY A 93 8.27 0.89 0.68
N ALA A 94 7.22 0.66 1.47
CA ALA A 94 5.99 1.46 1.38
C ALA A 94 6.25 2.90 1.85
N ASP A 95 5.81 3.88 1.07
CA ASP A 95 5.94 5.30 1.41
C ASP A 95 4.79 5.78 2.32
N TRP A 96 3.65 5.08 2.31
CA TRP A 96 2.48 5.38 3.14
C TRP A 96 1.62 4.13 3.38
N VAL A 97 0.73 4.21 4.36
CA VAL A 97 -0.17 3.11 4.74
C VAL A 97 -1.58 3.63 4.94
N ASP A 98 -2.54 2.84 4.49
CA ASP A 98 -3.97 3.02 4.75
C ASP A 98 -4.51 1.85 5.60
N LEU A 99 -5.50 2.13 6.44
CA LEU A 99 -6.22 1.10 7.19
C LEU A 99 -7.58 0.88 6.54
N ASN A 100 -7.84 -0.34 6.10
CA ASN A 100 -9.15 -0.73 5.57
C ASN A 100 -10.15 -0.90 6.74
N CYS A 101 -11.17 -0.05 6.78
CA CYS A 101 -12.15 0.04 7.86
C CYS A 101 -13.61 -0.04 7.37
#